data_AF-A0A2V9ZA27-F1
#
_entry.id   AF-A0A2V9ZA27-F1
#
_cell.length_a   1.000
_cell.length_b   1.000
_cell.length_c   1.000
_cell.angle_alpha   90.00
_cell.angle_beta   90.00
_cell.angle_gamma   90.00
#
_symmetry.space_group_name_H-M   'P 1'
#
loop_
_entity.id
_entity.type
_entity.pdbx_description
1 polymer ?
#
loop_
_entity_poly.entity_id
_entity_poly.type
_entity_poly.pdbx_seq_one_letter_code
_entity_poly.pdbx_strand_id
1 'polypeptide(L)'
;MISAVPGLHLAAILQRNRGDAATFYPEAQVVSTLEELLAIDEIRLVVIATSNSSHFDLARRCLLAGRDVVVDKPFTTSLREAEELVRTARERGRLLTVFHNARWHGDFQTIRKLAGAGTLGRLVLYEAHFDRYRPPLSSAASSRGLA
;
A
#
# COMPACT_ATOMS: atom_id res chain seq x y z
N MET A 1 1.07 4.86 11.46
CA MET A 1 0.17 5.85 10.82
C MET A 1 1.02 6.97 10.21
N ILE A 2 0.57 7.59 9.12
CA ILE A 2 1.28 8.71 8.46
C ILE A 2 1.55 9.85 9.45
N SER A 3 0.54 10.20 10.27
CA SER A 3 0.63 11.24 11.30
C SER A 3 1.66 10.98 12.41
N ALA A 4 2.16 9.74 12.54
CA ALA A 4 3.17 9.40 13.54
C ALA A 4 4.60 9.66 13.05
N VAL A 5 4.79 10.09 11.80
CA VAL A 5 6.11 10.34 11.20
C VAL A 5 6.32 11.85 11.05
N PRO A 6 7.29 12.44 11.79
CA PRO A 6 7.62 13.85 11.64
C PRO A 6 7.95 14.22 10.19
N GLY A 7 7.40 15.35 9.72
CA GLY A 7 7.58 15.82 8.34
C GLY A 7 6.57 15.25 7.34
N LEU A 8 5.71 14.31 7.75
CA LEU A 8 4.57 13.88 6.94
C LEU A 8 3.26 14.43 7.52
N HIS A 9 2.37 14.87 6.62
CA HIS A 9 1.03 15.34 6.95
C HIS A 9 0.01 14.67 6.02
N LEU A 10 -1.08 14.15 6.58
CA LEU A 10 -2.16 13.56 5.81
C LEU A 10 -3.10 14.69 5.34
N ALA A 11 -2.75 15.30 4.22
CA ALA A 11 -3.46 16.48 3.70
C ALA A 11 -4.86 16.14 3.15
N ALA A 12 -5.01 15.00 2.47
CA ALA A 12 -6.26 14.63 1.84
C ALA A 12 -6.48 13.12 1.77
N ILE A 13 -7.75 12.73 1.68
CA ILE A 13 -8.21 11.34 1.52
C ILE A 13 -9.21 11.29 0.37
N LEU A 14 -8.91 10.46 -0.64
CA LEU A 14 -9.86 10.16 -1.70
C LEU A 14 -10.82 9.06 -1.24
N GLN A 15 -12.11 9.37 -1.15
CA GLN A 15 -13.16 8.43 -0.79
C GLN A 15 -14.41 8.65 -1.66
N ARG A 16 -14.71 7.69 -2.56
CA ARG A 16 -15.81 7.82 -3.54
C ARG A 16 -17.22 7.68 -2.95
N ASN A 17 -17.39 6.89 -1.90
CA ASN A 17 -18.68 6.60 -1.27
C ASN A 17 -18.78 7.24 0.11
N ARG A 18 -19.97 7.25 0.71
CA ARG A 18 -20.12 7.60 2.13
C ARG A 18 -19.24 6.69 2.97
N GLY A 19 -18.42 7.30 3.79
CA GLY A 19 -17.49 6.66 4.70
C GLY A 19 -17.11 7.65 5.79
N ASP A 20 -16.27 7.22 6.72
CA ASP A 20 -16.00 7.88 7.99
C ASP A 20 -14.62 8.56 8.04
N ALA A 21 -13.96 8.73 6.89
CA ALA A 21 -12.66 9.40 6.79
C ALA A 21 -12.63 10.76 7.50
N ALA A 22 -13.65 11.60 7.30
CA ALA A 22 -13.74 12.91 7.96
C ALA A 22 -13.92 12.81 9.49
N THR A 23 -14.52 11.71 9.98
CA THR A 23 -14.69 11.46 11.42
C THR A 23 -13.35 11.08 12.07
N PHE A 24 -12.56 10.22 11.41
CA PHE A 24 -11.27 9.77 11.92
C PHE A 24 -10.11 10.72 11.64
N TYR A 25 -10.21 11.52 10.59
CA TYR A 25 -9.19 12.44 10.10
C TYR A 25 -9.79 13.81 9.80
N PRO A 26 -10.23 14.55 10.84
CA PRO A 26 -10.95 15.83 10.66
C PRO A 26 -10.09 16.93 10.01
N GLU A 27 -8.76 16.82 10.07
CA GLU A 27 -7.83 17.74 9.43
C GLU A 27 -7.58 17.44 7.95
N ALA A 28 -7.92 16.23 7.48
CA ALA A 28 -7.69 15.83 6.11
C ALA A 28 -8.87 16.24 5.22
N GLN A 29 -8.59 16.88 4.09
CA GLN A 29 -9.59 17.18 3.08
C GLN A 29 -10.10 15.87 2.44
N VAL A 30 -11.41 15.62 2.50
CA VAL A 30 -12.02 14.47 1.80
C VAL A 30 -12.41 14.89 0.40
N VAL A 31 -11.90 14.17 -0.60
CA VAL A 31 -12.21 14.36 -2.02
C VAL A 31 -12.82 13.10 -2.62
N SER A 32 -13.56 13.24 -3.72
CA SER A 32 -14.31 12.14 -4.33
C SER A 32 -13.65 11.60 -5.59
N THR A 33 -12.76 12.37 -6.22
CA THR A 33 -12.10 12.00 -7.48
C THR A 33 -10.59 12.11 -7.39
N LEU A 34 -9.87 11.45 -8.31
CA LEU A 34 -8.41 11.57 -8.37
C LEU A 34 -8.01 12.95 -8.86
N GLU A 35 -8.81 13.55 -9.75
CA GLU A 35 -8.62 14.88 -10.28
C GLU A 35 -8.66 15.93 -9.18
N GLU A 36 -9.66 15.86 -8.28
CA GLU A 36 -9.72 16.73 -7.09
C GLU A 36 -8.50 16.53 -6.19
N LEU A 37 -8.06 15.28 -5.97
CA LEU A 37 -6.85 15.00 -5.18
C LEU A 37 -5.61 15.62 -5.83
N LEU A 38 -5.46 15.46 -7.15
CA LEU A 38 -4.29 15.93 -7.89
C LEU A 38 -4.27 17.45 -8.10
N ALA A 39 -5.42 18.12 -7.96
CA ALA A 39 -5.54 19.58 -7.99
C ALA A 39 -5.04 20.26 -6.70
N ILE A 40 -4.78 19.48 -5.65
CA ILE A 40 -4.19 19.97 -4.39
C ILE A 40 -2.67 20.06 -4.59
N ASP A 41 -2.16 21.28 -4.79
CA ASP A 41 -0.77 21.53 -5.19
C ASP A 41 0.25 21.03 -4.16
N GLU A 42 -0.07 21.11 -2.86
CA GLU A 42 0.80 20.70 -1.77
C GLU A 42 1.02 19.18 -1.65
N ILE A 43 0.20 18.35 -2.29
CA ILE A 43 0.33 16.89 -2.21
C ILE A 43 1.57 16.44 -3.00
N ARG A 44 2.61 15.99 -2.31
CA ARG A 44 3.83 15.47 -2.96
C ARG A 44 3.83 13.96 -3.16
N LEU A 45 3.14 13.24 -2.29
CA LEU A 45 3.13 11.78 -2.21
C LEU A 45 1.69 11.27 -2.17
N VAL A 46 1.37 10.26 -2.98
CA VAL A 46 0.08 9.56 -2.98
C VAL A 46 0.27 8.12 -2.53
N VAL A 47 -0.52 7.70 -1.55
CA VAL A 47 -0.59 6.30 -1.08
C VAL A 47 -1.84 5.64 -1.67
N ILE A 48 -1.63 4.62 -2.49
CA ILE A 48 -2.69 3.87 -3.17
C ILE A 48 -2.95 2.59 -2.38
N ALA A 49 -4.03 2.60 -1.61
CA ALA A 49 -4.52 1.47 -0.81
C ALA A 49 -5.93 1.04 -1.27
N THR A 50 -6.17 1.07 -2.59
CA THR A 50 -7.45 0.77 -3.22
C THR A 50 -7.54 -0.71 -3.62
N SER A 51 -8.52 -1.11 -4.44
CA SER A 51 -8.59 -2.49 -4.94
C SER A 51 -7.44 -2.81 -5.89
N ASN A 52 -6.94 -4.06 -5.86
CA ASN A 52 -5.81 -4.52 -6.66
C ASN A 52 -5.88 -4.12 -8.14
N SER A 53 -7.06 -4.22 -8.76
CA SER A 53 -7.29 -3.89 -10.18
C SER A 53 -7.10 -2.41 -10.52
N SER A 54 -7.17 -1.52 -9.53
CA SER A 54 -7.05 -0.06 -9.73
C SER A 54 -5.64 0.47 -9.52
N HIS A 55 -4.73 -0.34 -8.96
CA HIS A 55 -3.39 0.11 -8.60
C HIS A 55 -2.61 0.67 -9.79
N PHE A 56 -2.64 -0.03 -10.92
CA PHE A 56 -1.89 0.36 -12.11
C PHE A 56 -2.34 1.72 -12.65
N ASP A 57 -3.64 1.89 -12.93
CA ASP A 57 -4.19 3.14 -13.48
C ASP A 57 -3.92 4.33 -12.55
N LEU A 58 -4.23 4.18 -11.27
CA LEU A 58 -4.05 5.26 -10.29
C LEU A 58 -2.58 5.62 -10.12
N ALA A 59 -1.68 4.63 -10.01
CA ALA A 59 -0.25 4.88 -9.85
C ALA A 59 0.33 5.60 -11.07
N ARG A 60 -0.02 5.13 -12.27
CA ARG A 60 0.43 5.73 -13.52
C ARG A 60 -0.02 7.19 -13.61
N ARG A 61 -1.29 7.47 -13.32
CA ARG A 61 -1.85 8.83 -13.36
C ARG A 61 -1.19 9.77 -12.35
N CYS A 62 -0.93 9.28 -11.13
CA CYS A 62 -0.21 10.05 -10.11
C CYS A 62 1.24 10.37 -10.54
N LEU A 63 1.97 9.38 -11.08
CA LEU A 63 3.33 9.57 -11.57
C LEU A 63 3.37 10.56 -12.74
N LEU A 64 2.42 10.47 -13.68
CA LEU A 64 2.30 11.39 -14.81
C LEU A 64 1.96 12.82 -14.36
N ALA A 65 1.19 12.96 -13.30
CA ALA A 65 0.93 14.23 -12.62
C ALA A 65 2.11 14.72 -11.75
N GLY A 66 3.25 14.02 -11.77
CA GLY A 66 4.46 14.42 -11.08
C GLY A 66 4.42 14.21 -9.58
N ARG A 67 3.63 13.25 -9.08
CA ARG A 67 3.57 12.87 -7.67
C ARG A 67 4.46 11.64 -7.41
N ASP A 68 5.04 11.57 -6.21
CA ASP A 68 5.62 10.32 -5.70
C ASP A 68 4.50 9.35 -5.32
N VAL A 69 4.75 8.05 -5.40
CA VAL A 69 3.71 7.04 -5.22
C VAL A 69 4.17 5.88 -4.33
N VAL A 70 3.33 5.54 -3.35
CA VAL A 70 3.38 4.26 -2.61
C VAL A 70 2.16 3.44 -3.00
N VAL A 71 2.35 2.17 -3.37
CA VAL A 71 1.25 1.26 -3.73
C VAL A 71 1.18 0.11 -2.74
N ASP A 72 -0.02 -0.24 -2.28
CA ASP A 72 -0.24 -1.42 -1.43
C ASP A 72 -0.05 -2.72 -2.25
N LYS A 73 0.15 -3.84 -1.56
CA LYS A 73 0.28 -5.16 -2.17
C LYS A 73 -1.09 -5.78 -2.50
N PRO A 74 -1.21 -6.49 -3.64
CA PRO A 74 -0.20 -6.70 -4.70
C PRO A 74 0.02 -5.43 -5.53
N PHE A 75 1.26 -5.19 -5.96
CA PHE A 75 1.65 -3.96 -6.66
C PHE A 75 0.86 -3.72 -7.94
N THR A 76 0.76 -4.73 -8.81
CA THR A 76 -0.03 -4.75 -10.04
C THR A 76 -0.59 -6.15 -10.28
N THR A 77 -1.42 -6.33 -11.32
CA THR A 77 -1.98 -7.63 -11.68
C THR A 77 -1.10 -8.42 -12.66
N SER A 78 -0.14 -7.74 -13.30
CA SER A 78 0.84 -8.36 -14.20
C SER A 78 2.23 -7.74 -14.07
N LEU A 79 3.25 -8.52 -14.46
CA LEU A 79 4.63 -8.03 -14.52
C LEU A 79 4.80 -6.86 -15.50
N ARG A 80 4.12 -6.92 -16.66
CA ARG A 80 4.17 -5.86 -17.67
C ARG A 80 3.71 -4.51 -17.12
N GLU A 81 2.61 -4.50 -16.36
CA GLU A 81 2.12 -3.28 -15.69
C GLU A 81 3.14 -2.76 -14.67
N ALA A 82 3.76 -3.64 -13.88
CA ALA A 82 4.78 -3.26 -12.90
C ALA A 82 5.99 -2.61 -13.58
N GLU A 83 6.49 -3.22 -14.67
CA GLU A 83 7.62 -2.70 -15.45
C GLU A 83 7.30 -1.33 -16.06
N GLU A 84 6.09 -1.15 -16.57
CA GLU A 84 5.64 0.14 -17.11
C GLU A 84 5.62 1.23 -16.04
N LEU A 85 5.14 0.94 -14.82
CA LEU A 85 5.16 1.91 -13.72
C LEU A 85 6.58 2.27 -13.30
N VAL A 86 7.48 1.28 -13.21
CA VAL A 86 8.90 1.54 -12.89
C VAL A 86 9.55 2.43 -13.94
N ARG A 87 9.30 2.16 -15.23
CA ARG A 87 9.78 3.03 -16.31
C ARG A 87 9.19 4.43 -16.22
N THR A 88 7.87 4.54 -16.03
CA THR A 88 7.17 5.83 -15.90
C THR A 88 7.73 6.65 -14.75
N ALA A 89 7.95 6.04 -13.59
CA ALA A 89 8.52 6.71 -12.43
C ALA A 89 9.94 7.23 -12.71
N ARG A 90 10.79 6.43 -13.37
CA ARG A 90 12.14 6.84 -13.79
C ARG A 90 12.11 8.00 -14.77
N GLU A 91 11.28 7.92 -15.82
CA GLU A 91 11.13 8.97 -16.83
C GLU A 91 10.62 10.29 -16.23
N ARG A 92 9.74 10.21 -15.23
CA ARG A 92 9.20 11.39 -14.53
C ARG A 92 10.07 11.88 -13.38
N GLY A 93 11.16 11.18 -13.05
CA GLY A 93 12.00 11.51 -11.90
C GLY A 93 11.23 11.48 -10.57
N ARG A 94 10.35 10.50 -10.41
CA ARG A 94 9.50 10.33 -9.22
C ARG A 94 9.82 9.05 -8.47
N LEU A 95 9.60 9.10 -7.16
CA LEU A 95 9.71 7.93 -6.31
C LEU A 95 8.48 7.05 -6.50
N LEU A 96 8.74 5.76 -6.65
CA LEU A 96 7.72 4.73 -6.69
C LEU A 96 8.16 3.58 -5.79
N THR A 97 7.33 3.21 -4.83
CA THR A 97 7.60 2.12 -3.92
C THR A 97 6.35 1.31 -3.59
N VAL A 98 6.56 0.09 -3.12
CA VAL A 98 5.51 -0.83 -2.69
C VAL A 98 5.55 -0.94 -1.17
N PHE A 99 4.38 -0.98 -0.53
CA PHE A 99 4.26 -1.08 0.91
C PHE A 99 4.60 -2.48 1.45
N HIS A 100 5.88 -2.88 1.38
CA HIS A 100 6.39 -4.16 1.88
C HIS A 100 6.62 -4.16 3.41
N ASN A 101 5.60 -3.82 4.18
CA ASN A 101 5.66 -3.57 5.62
C ASN A 101 6.12 -4.77 6.49
N ALA A 102 6.02 -6.01 6.00
CA ALA A 102 6.48 -7.19 6.73
C ALA A 102 8.00 -7.18 7.01
N ARG A 103 8.79 -6.38 6.28
CA ARG A 103 10.22 -6.17 6.56
C ARG A 103 10.48 -5.50 7.92
N TRP A 104 9.45 -4.96 8.56
CA TRP A 104 9.54 -4.29 9.86
C TRP A 104 8.88 -5.09 11.00
N HIS A 105 8.38 -6.30 10.73
CA HIS A 105 7.89 -7.16 11.80
C HIS A 105 9.02 -7.58 12.75
N GLY A 106 8.70 -7.73 14.04
CA GLY A 106 9.68 -8.00 15.09
C GLY A 106 10.45 -9.31 14.89
N ASP A 107 9.79 -10.34 14.36
CA ASP A 107 10.39 -11.62 13.98
C ASP A 107 11.47 -11.45 12.89
N PHE A 108 11.12 -10.81 11.77
CA PHE A 108 12.05 -10.57 10.66
C PHE A 108 13.20 -9.65 11.07
N GLN A 109 12.91 -8.61 11.84
CA GLN A 109 13.94 -7.69 12.35
C GLN A 109 14.93 -8.39 13.29
N THR A 110 14.45 -9.32 14.11
CA THR A 110 15.30 -10.13 14.99
C THR A 110 16.18 -11.08 14.19
N ILE A 111 15.60 -11.81 13.24
CA ILE A 111 16.35 -12.71 12.34
C ILE A 111 17.43 -11.93 11.60
N ARG A 112 17.09 -10.77 11.02
CA ARG A 112 18.04 -9.90 10.31
C ARG A 112 19.18 -9.43 11.22
N LYS A 113 18.89 -9.06 12.47
CA LYS A 113 19.91 -8.67 13.46
C LYS A 113 20.87 -9.82 13.77
N LEU A 114 20.34 -11.01 14.06
CA LEU A 114 21.16 -12.18 14.41
C LEU A 114 22.02 -12.65 13.23
N ALA A 115 21.45 -12.65 12.02
CA ALA A 115 22.18 -12.97 10.80
C ALA A 115 23.29 -11.94 10.52
N GLY A 116 22.99 -10.63 10.62
CA GLY A 116 23.96 -9.56 10.40
C GLY A 116 25.08 -9.51 11.45
N ALA A 117 24.80 -9.94 12.68
CA ALA A 117 25.80 -10.06 13.74
C ALA A 117 26.67 -11.33 13.65
N GLY A 118 26.39 -12.22 12.68
CA GLY A 118 27.09 -13.50 12.55
C GLY A 118 26.78 -14.51 13.66
N THR A 119 25.79 -14.25 14.52
CA THR A 119 25.43 -15.10 15.67
C THR A 119 24.99 -16.50 15.25
N LEU A 120 24.47 -16.63 14.03
CA LEU A 120 23.99 -17.88 13.45
C LEU A 120 25.09 -18.68 12.71
N GLY A 121 26.33 -18.15 12.66
CA GLY A 121 27.41 -18.71 11.84
C GLY A 121 27.07 -18.65 10.34
N ARG A 122 27.46 -19.69 9.59
CA ARG A 122 27.11 -19.83 8.17
C ARG A 122 25.68 -20.33 8.04
N LEU A 123 24.78 -19.48 7.54
CA LEU A 123 23.41 -19.89 7.20
C LEU A 123 23.43 -20.99 6.14
N VAL A 124 22.65 -22.06 6.39
CA VAL A 124 22.52 -23.21 5.49
C VAL A 124 21.08 -23.45 5.04
N LEU A 125 20.10 -22.99 5.83
CA LEU A 125 18.67 -23.18 5.59
C LEU A 125 17.89 -22.02 6.21
N TYR A 126 16.82 -21.60 5.54
CA TYR A 126 15.84 -20.64 6.04
C TYR A 126 14.44 -21.17 5.74
N GLU A 127 13.64 -21.32 6.80
CA GLU A 127 12.24 -21.75 6.73
C GLU A 127 11.36 -20.65 7.30
N ALA A 128 10.24 -20.37 6.62
CA ALA A 128 9.30 -19.33 7.03
C ALA A 128 7.87 -19.79 6.75
N HIS A 129 7.02 -19.69 7.78
CA HIS A 129 5.67 -20.21 7.77
C HIS A 129 4.66 -19.12 8.06
N PHE A 130 3.56 -19.10 7.31
CA PHE A 130 2.37 -18.28 7.56
C PHE A 130 1.15 -19.19 7.63
N ASP A 131 1.13 -20.06 8.64
CA ASP A 131 0.13 -21.10 8.76
C ASP A 131 -1.21 -20.52 9.24
N ARG A 132 -2.29 -20.92 8.57
CA ARG A 132 -3.67 -20.55 8.94
C ARG A 132 -4.59 -21.75 8.80
N TYR A 133 -5.37 -22.01 9.84
CA TYR A 133 -6.49 -22.93 9.76
C TYR A 133 -7.74 -22.17 9.29
N ARG A 134 -8.28 -22.52 8.11
CA ARG A 134 -9.51 -21.95 7.56
C ARG A 134 -10.58 -23.05 7.50
N PRO A 135 -11.44 -23.21 8.52
CA PRO A 135 -12.45 -24.25 8.50
C PRO A 135 -13.40 -24.03 7.31
N PRO A 136 -13.94 -25.10 6.70
CA PRO A 136 -14.94 -24.98 5.65
C PRO A 136 -16.14 -24.18 6.17
N LEU A 137 -16.70 -23.30 5.34
CA LEU A 137 -17.91 -22.58 5.67
C LEU A 137 -19.05 -23.59 5.81
N SER A 138 -19.70 -23.63 6.98
CA SER A 138 -20.91 -24.43 7.18
C SER A 138 -22.02 -23.95 6.22
N SER A 139 -22.73 -24.88 5.59
CA SER A 139 -23.82 -24.60 4.65
C SER A 139 -24.94 -23.72 5.23
N ALA A 140 -25.07 -23.68 6.56
CA ALA A 140 -26.04 -22.83 7.27
C ALA A 140 -25.79 -21.31 7.12
N ALA A 141 -24.60 -20.88 6.68
CA ALA A 141 -24.27 -19.46 6.50
C ALA A 141 -24.59 -18.91 5.09
N SER A 142 -25.00 -19.76 4.14
CA SER A 142 -25.24 -19.38 2.74
C SER A 142 -26.66 -18.88 2.43
N SER A 143 -27.59 -18.95 3.38
CA SER A 143 -29.01 -18.59 3.17
C SER A 143 -29.41 -17.18 3.64
N ARG A 144 -28.47 -16.35 4.11
CA ARG A 144 -28.75 -14.95 4.49
C ARG A 144 -28.02 -13.98 3.57
N GLY A 145 -28.66 -13.63 2.45
CA GLY A 145 -28.27 -12.44 1.68
C GLY A 145 -28.50 -12.55 0.18
N LEU A 146 -29.76 -12.61 -0.23
CA LEU A 146 -30.29 -12.12 -1.52
C LEU A 146 -31.83 -12.13 -1.41
N ALA A 147 -32.36 -11.03 -0.89
CA ALA A 147 -33.74 -10.59 -1.06
C ALA A 147 -33.70 -9.08 -1.28
#